data_AF-A0A958WSD4-F1
#
_entry.id   AF-A0A958WSD4-F1
#
_cell.length_a   1.000
_cell.length_b   1.000
_cell.length_c   1.000
_cell.angle_alpha   90.00
_cell.angle_beta   90.00
_cell.angle_gamma   90.00
#
_symmetry.space_group_name_H-M   'P 1'
#
loop_
_entity.id
_entity.type
_entity.pdbx_description
1 polymer ?
#
loop_
_entity_poly.entity_id
_entity_poly.type
_entity_poly.pdbx_seq_one_letter_code
_entity_poly.pdbx_strand_id
1 'polypeptide(L)'
;MKFKIFLSLLVVTILFAACGKDTTVPAANVDCTAVTYSGTINPLILQSCGGSNCHGQNGRQGDLTTYAKLSAYVNNGRFKREVLDNQTMPQGSSLSSEQLGQIKCWLDAGAPQN
;
A
#
# COMPACT_ATOMS: atom_id res chain seq x y z
N MET A 1 -10.91 13.98 63.19
CA MET A 1 -10.41 15.05 62.30
C MET A 1 -9.66 14.42 61.13
N LYS A 2 -10.08 14.75 59.89
CA LYS A 2 -9.41 14.57 58.58
C LYS A 2 -9.27 13.12 58.09
N PHE A 3 -10.24 12.51 57.41
CA PHE A 3 -10.64 12.71 56.00
C PHE A 3 -9.46 12.91 55.03
N LYS A 4 -9.21 11.91 54.18
CA LYS A 4 -9.03 12.05 52.73
C LYS A 4 -9.06 10.68 52.05
N ILE A 5 -10.29 10.28 51.76
CA ILE A 5 -10.63 9.44 50.62
C ILE A 5 -9.99 10.06 49.37
N PHE A 6 -9.08 9.35 48.72
CA PHE A 6 -8.75 9.58 47.31
C PHE A 6 -9.36 8.46 46.49
N LEU A 7 -10.69 8.44 46.51
CA LEU A 7 -11.50 8.10 45.35
C LEU A 7 -11.17 9.14 44.28
N SER A 8 -10.66 8.74 43.13
CA SER A 8 -11.09 9.25 41.82
C SER A 8 -10.03 8.92 40.75
N LEU A 9 -10.36 7.89 39.95
CA LEU A 9 -10.47 8.05 38.50
C LEU A 9 -9.21 8.52 37.74
N LEU A 10 -8.43 7.58 37.20
CA LEU A 10 -7.83 7.79 35.87
C LEU A 10 -7.47 6.47 35.19
N VAL A 11 -8.38 6.07 34.29
CA VAL A 11 -8.06 5.56 32.95
C VAL A 11 -7.52 4.12 32.89
N VAL A 12 -8.40 3.12 32.75
CA VAL A 12 -9.13 2.78 31.51
C VAL A 12 -8.16 2.43 30.38
N THR A 13 -8.09 1.14 30.11
CA THR A 13 -7.85 0.51 28.81
C THR A 13 -6.62 0.97 28.02
N ILE A 14 -5.62 0.09 27.98
CA ILE A 14 -4.98 -0.19 26.70
C ILE A 14 -4.92 -1.70 26.52
N LEU A 15 -6.09 -2.28 26.26
CA LEU A 15 -6.16 -3.41 25.34
C LEU A 15 -5.75 -2.82 24.00
N PHE A 16 -4.49 -3.01 23.61
CA PHE A 16 -4.11 -2.85 22.21
C PHE A 16 -4.87 -3.93 21.44
N ALA A 17 -6.09 -3.60 21.03
CA ALA A 17 -6.75 -4.24 19.93
C ALA A 17 -5.85 -3.98 18.71
N ALA A 18 -4.92 -4.90 18.46
CA ALA A 18 -4.26 -5.04 17.18
C ALA A 18 -5.32 -5.47 16.17
N CYS A 19 -6.15 -4.51 15.76
CA CYS A 19 -7.06 -4.69 14.65
C CYS A 19 -6.24 -4.48 13.38
N GLY A 20 -5.49 -5.52 13.02
CA GLY A 20 -4.99 -5.65 11.66
C GLY A 20 -6.22 -5.70 10.75
N LYS A 21 -6.47 -4.63 10.01
CA LYS A 21 -7.33 -4.76 8.84
C LYS A 21 -6.56 -5.63 7.87
N ASP A 22 -6.74 -6.94 7.95
CA ASP A 22 -6.37 -7.85 6.89
C ASP A 22 -7.33 -7.58 5.74
N THR A 23 -7.00 -6.57 4.92
CA THR A 23 -7.52 -6.47 3.57
C THR A 23 -6.92 -7.66 2.83
N THR A 24 -7.63 -8.79 2.87
CA THR A 24 -7.19 -10.02 2.21
C THR A 24 -7.26 -9.81 0.71
N VAL A 25 -6.20 -9.24 0.13
CA VAL A 25 -5.84 -9.49 -1.26
C VAL A 25 -5.86 -11.01 -1.40
N PRO A 26 -6.67 -11.59 -2.31
CA PRO A 26 -6.70 -13.04 -2.47
C PRO A 26 -5.27 -13.51 -2.66
N ALA A 27 -4.82 -14.41 -1.78
CA ALA A 27 -3.48 -14.97 -1.83
C ALA A 27 -3.35 -15.81 -3.10
N ALA A 28 -3.07 -15.15 -4.22
CA ALA A 28 -2.37 -15.81 -5.29
C ALA A 28 -1.06 -16.36 -4.69
N ASN A 29 -0.67 -17.57 -5.08
CA ASN A 29 0.60 -18.17 -4.67
C ASN A 29 1.75 -17.41 -5.36
N VAL A 30 2.02 -16.19 -4.90
CA VAL A 30 3.10 -15.35 -5.39
C VAL A 30 4.36 -15.70 -4.63
N ASP A 31 5.40 -16.11 -5.35
CA ASP A 31 6.74 -16.20 -4.79
C ASP A 31 7.29 -14.78 -4.60
N CYS A 32 7.14 -14.25 -3.39
CA CYS A 32 7.63 -12.91 -3.05
C CYS A 32 9.15 -12.76 -3.22
N THR A 33 9.93 -13.85 -3.26
CA THR A 33 11.39 -13.78 -3.41
C THR A 33 11.82 -13.48 -4.84
N ALA A 34 10.96 -13.77 -5.81
CA ALA A 34 11.18 -13.49 -7.23
C ALA A 34 10.71 -12.08 -7.64
N VAL A 35 9.99 -11.36 -6.77
CA VAL A 35 9.45 -10.03 -7.07
C VAL A 35 10.55 -8.97 -6.94
N THR A 36 10.83 -8.28 -8.04
CA THR A 36 11.78 -7.16 -8.10
C THR A 36 11.12 -5.91 -8.65
N TYR A 37 11.67 -4.73 -8.32
CA TYR A 37 11.18 -3.51 -8.93
C TYR A 37 11.39 -3.51 -10.44
N SER A 38 12.60 -3.81 -10.89
CA SER A 38 12.98 -3.76 -12.31
C SER A 38 12.28 -4.82 -13.16
N GLY A 39 12.15 -6.06 -12.66
CA GLY A 39 11.60 -7.19 -13.39
C GLY A 39 10.09 -7.38 -13.26
N THR A 40 9.48 -6.94 -12.15
CA THR A 40 8.06 -7.22 -11.86
C THR A 40 7.25 -5.93 -11.74
N ILE A 41 7.63 -5.04 -10.83
CA ILE A 41 6.77 -3.90 -10.46
C ILE A 41 6.80 -2.81 -11.52
N ASN A 42 7.96 -2.42 -12.03
CA ASN A 42 8.05 -1.36 -13.03
C ASN A 42 7.31 -1.71 -14.33
N PRO A 43 7.45 -2.92 -14.91
CA PRO A 43 6.62 -3.34 -16.04
C PRO A 43 5.13 -3.30 -15.73
N LEU A 44 4.71 -3.78 -14.56
CA LEU A 44 3.32 -3.76 -14.12
C LEU A 44 2.77 -2.34 -13.99
N ILE A 45 3.52 -1.43 -13.37
CA ILE A 45 3.16 -0.03 -13.24
C ILE A 45 3.06 0.63 -14.62
N LEU A 46 4.02 0.42 -15.52
CA LEU A 46 3.97 1.01 -16.86
C LEU A 46 2.80 0.48 -17.70
N GLN A 47 2.49 -0.82 -17.59
CA GLN A 47 1.40 -1.45 -18.34
C GLN A 47 0.02 -1.08 -17.79
N SER A 48 -0.15 -1.04 -16.47
CA SER A 48 -1.45 -0.88 -15.82
C SER A 48 -1.72 0.55 -15.33
N CYS A 49 -0.71 1.42 -15.22
CA CYS A 49 -0.85 2.77 -14.66
C CYS A 49 -0.18 3.84 -15.55
N GLY A 50 1.13 3.71 -15.76
CA GLY A 50 2.04 4.71 -16.32
C GLY A 50 1.97 4.92 -17.83
N GLY A 51 1.35 4.00 -18.58
CA GLY A 51 1.06 4.15 -20.01
C GLY A 51 -0.16 5.02 -20.32
N SER A 52 -0.92 5.42 -19.29
CA SER A 52 -2.11 6.25 -19.44
C SER A 52 -1.79 7.75 -19.37
N ASN A 53 -2.66 8.57 -19.98
CA ASN A 53 -2.65 10.03 -19.79
C ASN A 53 -2.97 10.46 -18.33
N CYS A 54 -3.21 9.51 -17.41
CA CYS A 54 -3.40 9.80 -15.98
C CYS A 54 -2.08 9.77 -15.22
N HIS A 55 -1.26 8.73 -15.37
CA HIS A 55 -0.06 8.51 -14.55
C HIS A 55 1.28 8.44 -15.31
N GLY A 56 1.32 8.90 -16.57
CA GLY A 56 2.55 9.06 -17.36
C GLY A 56 3.34 10.34 -17.07
N GLN A 57 4.42 10.59 -17.83
CA GLN A 57 5.31 11.77 -17.67
C GLN A 57 4.61 13.13 -17.68
N ASN A 58 3.48 13.24 -18.38
CA ASN A 58 2.64 14.44 -18.42
C ASN A 58 1.20 14.12 -17.99
N GLY A 59 1.05 13.09 -17.15
CA GLY A 59 -0.23 12.59 -16.70
C GLY A 59 -0.93 13.57 -15.74
N ARG A 60 -2.26 13.61 -15.81
CA ARG A 60 -3.09 14.53 -15.00
C ARG A 60 -3.11 14.18 -13.49
N GLN A 61 -2.71 12.97 -13.12
CA GLN A 61 -2.83 12.42 -11.76
C GLN A 61 -1.46 12.15 -11.10
N GLY A 62 -0.39 12.70 -11.66
CA GLY A 62 0.98 12.54 -11.17
C GLY A 62 1.70 11.37 -11.84
N ASP A 63 2.98 11.56 -12.09
CA ASP A 63 3.79 10.65 -12.88
C ASP A 63 4.33 9.47 -12.04
N LEU A 64 4.16 8.24 -12.53
CA LEU A 64 4.64 7.00 -11.90
C LEU A 64 5.71 6.27 -12.74
N THR A 65 6.22 6.90 -13.80
CA THR A 65 7.12 6.28 -14.80
C THR A 65 8.55 6.05 -14.33
N THR A 66 8.92 6.54 -13.14
CA THR A 66 10.23 6.29 -12.54
C THR A 66 10.09 5.90 -11.08
N TYR A 67 11.06 5.14 -10.57
CA TYR A 67 11.08 4.72 -9.17
C TYR A 67 10.94 5.91 -8.22
N ALA A 68 11.74 6.97 -8.41
CA ALA A 68 11.74 8.14 -7.54
C ALA A 68 10.36 8.83 -7.46
N LYS A 69 9.61 8.83 -8.56
CA LYS A 69 8.27 9.42 -8.59
C LYS A 69 7.23 8.49 -7.96
N LEU A 70 7.29 7.18 -8.26
CA LEU A 70 6.46 6.16 -7.63
C LEU A 70 6.68 6.10 -6.10
N SER A 71 7.94 6.12 -5.66
CA SER A 71 8.33 5.99 -4.26
C SER A 71 7.77 7.13 -3.40
N ALA A 72 7.55 8.32 -3.97
CA ALA A 72 6.90 9.42 -3.25
C ALA A 72 5.47 9.05 -2.82
N TYR A 73 4.72 8.32 -3.65
CA TYR A 73 3.36 7.84 -3.35
C TYR A 73 3.34 6.57 -2.51
N VAL A 74 4.38 5.75 -2.61
CA VAL A 74 4.58 4.61 -1.71
C VAL A 74 4.83 5.11 -0.29
N ASN A 75 5.78 6.03 -0.11
CA ASN A 75 6.21 6.53 1.19
C ASN A 75 5.11 7.33 1.92
N ASN A 76 4.21 8.00 1.17
CA ASN A 76 3.07 8.70 1.77
C ASN A 76 1.82 7.81 1.93
N GLY A 77 1.92 6.51 1.64
CA GLY A 77 0.87 5.52 1.81
C GLY A 77 -0.29 5.59 0.80
N ARG A 78 -0.32 6.60 -0.10
CA ARG A 78 -1.40 6.74 -1.08
C ARG A 78 -1.41 5.57 -2.06
N PHE A 79 -0.25 5.11 -2.49
CA PHE A 79 -0.17 4.00 -3.44
C PHE A 79 -0.82 2.74 -2.89
N LYS A 80 -0.46 2.31 -1.67
CA LYS A 80 -1.10 1.16 -0.99
C LYS A 80 -2.61 1.36 -0.87
N ARG A 81 -3.04 2.55 -0.43
CA ARG A 81 -4.45 2.83 -0.23
C ARG A 81 -5.27 2.69 -1.51
N GLU A 82 -4.83 3.28 -2.61
CA GLU A 82 -5.62 3.25 -3.86
C GLU A 82 -5.53 1.89 -4.58
N VAL A 83 -4.39 1.19 -4.47
CA VAL A 83 -4.13 -0.03 -5.24
C VAL A 83 -4.51 -1.30 -4.49
N LEU A 84 -4.21 -1.38 -3.18
CA LEU A 84 -4.44 -2.59 -2.38
C LEU A 84 -5.69 -2.48 -1.49
N ASP A 85 -5.90 -1.33 -0.84
CA ASP A 85 -6.98 -1.22 0.15
C ASP A 85 -8.33 -0.89 -0.48
N ASN A 86 -8.39 0.17 -1.31
CA ASN A 86 -9.61 0.64 -1.96
C ASN A 86 -9.80 0.04 -3.35
N GLN A 87 -8.72 -0.43 -3.99
CA GLN A 87 -8.71 -0.97 -5.35
C GLN A 87 -9.41 -0.04 -6.37
N THR A 88 -9.28 1.27 -6.18
CA THR A 88 -9.83 2.34 -7.04
C THR A 88 -8.96 2.60 -8.26
N MET A 89 -7.74 2.07 -8.25
CA MET A 89 -6.78 2.15 -9.34
C MET A 89 -6.37 0.74 -9.81
N PRO A 90 -6.20 0.55 -11.13
CA PRO A 90 -6.32 1.56 -12.19
C PRO A 90 -7.78 1.87 -12.55
N GLN A 91 -8.06 3.10 -13.00
CA GLN A 91 -9.40 3.44 -13.49
C GLN A 91 -9.74 2.71 -14.80
N GLY A 92 -10.95 2.16 -14.90
CA GLY A 92 -11.44 1.49 -16.12
C GLY A 92 -10.83 0.10 -16.39
N SER A 93 -9.98 -0.40 -15.49
CA SER A 93 -9.47 -1.77 -15.51
C SER A 93 -9.34 -2.30 -14.09
N SER A 94 -8.85 -3.52 -13.92
CA SER A 94 -8.57 -4.09 -12.60
C SER A 94 -7.26 -4.87 -12.66
N LEU A 95 -6.58 -4.94 -11.52
CA LEU A 95 -5.42 -5.80 -11.35
C LEU A 95 -5.88 -7.20 -10.97
N SER A 96 -5.21 -8.23 -11.51
CA SER A 96 -5.45 -9.60 -11.09
C SER A 96 -5.00 -9.81 -9.65
N SER A 97 -5.51 -10.86 -9.00
CA SER A 97 -5.06 -11.23 -7.65
C SER A 97 -3.55 -11.49 -7.58
N GLU A 98 -2.96 -12.03 -8.65
CA GLU A 98 -1.52 -12.22 -8.76
C GLU A 98 -0.75 -10.90 -8.80
N GLN A 99 -1.21 -9.93 -9.60
CA GLN A 99 -0.60 -8.60 -9.68
C GLN A 99 -0.70 -7.84 -8.35
N LEU A 100 -1.86 -7.91 -7.68
CA LEU A 100 -2.04 -7.34 -6.35
C LEU A 100 -1.12 -8.01 -5.33
N GLY A 101 -0.95 -9.33 -5.42
CA GLY A 101 -0.02 -10.10 -4.58
C GLY A 101 1.44 -9.70 -4.80
N GLN A 102 1.87 -9.54 -6.05
CA GLN A 102 3.21 -9.06 -6.40
C GLN A 102 3.46 -7.66 -5.83
N ILE A 103 2.50 -6.74 -5.99
CA ILE A 103 2.59 -5.39 -5.43
C ILE A 103 2.67 -5.45 -3.90
N LYS A 104 1.85 -6.28 -3.26
CA LYS A 104 1.89 -6.47 -1.81
C LYS A 104 3.24 -6.99 -1.33
N CYS A 105 3.77 -8.05 -1.95
CA CYS A 105 5.09 -8.60 -1.62
C CYS A 105 6.17 -7.51 -1.68
N TRP A 106 6.18 -6.71 -2.75
CA TRP A 106 7.17 -5.65 -2.92
C TRP A 106 7.02 -4.54 -1.86
N LEU A 107 5.80 -4.10 -1.57
CA LEU A 107 5.54 -3.10 -0.53
C LEU A 107 5.95 -3.60 0.86
N ASP A 108 5.61 -4.85 1.20
CA ASP A 108 5.96 -5.48 2.47
C ASP A 108 7.48 -5.65 2.63
N ALA A 109 8.21 -5.85 1.53
CA ALA A 109 9.68 -5.87 1.49
C ALA A 109 10.32 -4.48 1.62
N GLY A 110 9.54 -3.41 1.81
CA GLY A 110 10.03 -2.03 1.91
C GLY A 110 10.20 -1.33 0.57
N ALA A 111 9.55 -1.84 -0.49
CA ALA A 111 9.57 -1.31 -1.84
C ALA A 111 10.99 -1.09 -2.42
N PRO A 112 11.91 -2.08 -2.37
CA PRO A 112 13.29 -1.90 -2.81
C PRO A 112 13.38 -1.61 -4.32
N GLN A 113 14.37 -0.80 -4.72
CA GLN A 113 14.71 -0.54 -6.12
C GLN A 113 15.74 -1.57 -6.64
N ASN A 114 15.33 -2.83 -6.76
CA ASN A 114 16.17 -3.96 -7.21
C ASN A 114 15.80 -4.48 -8.60
#